data_AF-A0A954F5P4-F1
#
_entry.id   AF-A0A954F5P4-F1
#
_cell.length_a   1.000
_cell.length_b   1.000
_cell.length_c   1.000
_cell.angle_alpha   90.00
_cell.angle_beta   90.00
_cell.angle_gamma   90.00
#
_symmetry.space_group_name_H-M   'P 1'
#
loop_
_entity.id
_entity.type
_entity.pdbx_description
1 polymer ?
#
loop_
_entity_poly.entity_id
_entity_poly.type
_entity_poly.pdbx_seq_one_letter_code
_entity_poly.pdbx_strand_id
1 'polypeptide(L)'
;MDGALVGLDLPVELPEQVAGSLRARVAWRGEGAGELVSLPWSLVVSDGENQVAMDEGQSQVRARERRGDWFLGSMNLPLPKLPAGVFGVEVVLQGMSGDRALENQKREGLLRVGSQPLVVIVDSGASGGAAETLVRGLEGHGILAKASDPSGFERWLSDAQVLVTLDLATDELPAAQVAGFVARGGSWLALGEEGMLPGWSGRSWQRSGDLSALLPLDVDPGSGPDRDVILLVDGSGSMEGEPWSQVQAATLTLLRSVPRRVAFEVDLFTHELLDAKLRLEVAPEDAGAKDAAATERALRTFLSSRVPGGKTNIMKSLMGLLDRRAGSGPSKTLLITDGWQNDGGSWDPESLRARLAEEDMELAIVATSENPNLDDLELLIPRERIRLARDLEGLAELLEAELLGDLVRREANMAVRGAGRGAAWGIPNLIPNGGAFVRSLVRTRPRAGAQVLLATERGE
;
A
#
# COMPACT_ATOMS: atom_id res chain seq x y z
N MET A 1 -42.56 -9.80 -43.24
CA MET A 1 -42.64 -10.81 -42.17
C MET A 1 -42.27 -10.04 -40.94
N ASP A 2 -43.27 -9.60 -40.19
CA ASP A 2 -43.08 -8.58 -39.15
C ASP A 2 -43.04 -9.30 -37.80
N GLY A 3 -41.85 -9.76 -37.45
CA GLY A 3 -41.57 -10.39 -36.16
C GLY A 3 -40.68 -9.49 -35.33
N ALA A 4 -41.24 -8.86 -34.29
CA ALA A 4 -40.46 -8.17 -33.27
C ALA A 4 -39.78 -9.22 -32.37
N LEU A 5 -38.50 -8.99 -32.05
CA LEU A 5 -37.66 -9.87 -31.26
C LEU A 5 -37.38 -9.18 -29.93
N VAL A 6 -37.75 -9.83 -28.82
CA VAL A 6 -37.73 -9.24 -27.48
C VAL A 6 -36.82 -10.10 -26.60
N GLY A 7 -35.61 -9.61 -26.39
CA GLY A 7 -34.74 -10.03 -25.30
C GLY A 7 -33.69 -11.11 -25.65
N LEU A 8 -32.55 -10.95 -24.99
CA LEU A 8 -31.42 -11.87 -24.95
C LEU A 8 -31.18 -12.16 -23.47
N ASP A 9 -31.34 -13.43 -23.07
CA ASP A 9 -31.22 -13.84 -21.68
C ASP A 9 -30.05 -14.82 -21.51
N LEU A 10 -29.10 -14.42 -20.65
CA LEU A 10 -28.10 -15.22 -19.93
C LEU A 10 -26.71 -15.50 -20.57
N PRO A 11 -25.70 -15.75 -19.70
CA PRO A 11 -24.30 -15.37 -19.88
C PRO A 11 -23.52 -16.33 -20.74
N VAL A 12 -22.45 -15.81 -21.35
CA VAL A 12 -21.49 -16.59 -22.12
C VAL A 12 -20.54 -17.28 -21.13
N GLU A 13 -20.84 -18.52 -20.74
CA GLU A 13 -19.80 -19.41 -20.25
C GLU A 13 -19.00 -19.92 -21.45
N LEU A 14 -17.74 -19.48 -21.54
CA LEU A 14 -16.74 -20.05 -22.45
C LEU A 14 -15.93 -21.07 -21.66
N PRO A 15 -16.31 -22.36 -21.60
CA PRO A 15 -15.32 -23.37 -21.30
C PRO A 15 -14.34 -23.34 -22.47
N GLU A 16 -13.03 -23.26 -22.19
CA GLU A 16 -11.90 -23.39 -23.13
C GLU A 16 -12.27 -23.28 -24.62
N GLN A 17 -11.94 -22.16 -25.26
CA GLN A 17 -11.95 -21.94 -26.72
C GLN A 17 -12.28 -23.19 -27.59
N VAL A 18 -13.55 -23.57 -27.71
CA VAL A 18 -13.97 -24.58 -28.70
C VAL A 18 -14.47 -23.83 -29.93
N ALA A 19 -13.57 -23.68 -30.91
CA ALA A 19 -13.91 -23.40 -32.30
C ALA A 19 -14.68 -22.09 -32.62
N GLY A 20 -14.15 -20.93 -32.21
CA GLY A 20 -14.34 -19.67 -32.95
C GLY A 20 -15.77 -19.16 -33.17
N SER A 21 -16.69 -19.38 -32.22
CA SER A 21 -18.06 -18.83 -32.30
C SER A 21 -18.65 -18.46 -30.94
N LEU A 22 -19.56 -17.48 -30.94
CA LEU A 22 -20.34 -16.97 -29.81
C LEU A 22 -21.79 -17.44 -29.97
N ARG A 23 -22.38 -18.03 -28.92
CA ARG A 23 -23.78 -18.45 -28.96
C ARG A 23 -24.70 -17.38 -28.40
N ALA A 24 -25.56 -16.81 -29.24
CA ALA A 24 -26.59 -15.86 -28.85
C ALA A 24 -27.97 -16.56 -28.74
N ARG A 25 -28.72 -16.28 -27.68
CA ARG A 25 -30.10 -16.72 -27.51
C ARG A 25 -31.05 -15.62 -27.94
N VAL A 26 -32.04 -15.94 -28.78
CA VAL A 26 -32.97 -14.94 -29.31
C VAL A 26 -34.40 -15.40 -29.17
N ALA A 27 -35.30 -14.45 -28.93
CA ALA A 27 -36.73 -14.70 -28.85
C ALA A 27 -37.49 -13.79 -29.82
N TRP A 28 -38.26 -14.36 -30.76
CA TRP A 28 -39.01 -13.62 -31.79
C TRP A 28 -40.50 -13.98 -31.81
N ARG A 29 -41.35 -13.05 -32.25
CA ARG A 29 -42.78 -13.26 -32.48
C ARG A 29 -43.05 -13.52 -33.97
N GLY A 30 -44.01 -14.38 -34.31
CA GLY A 30 -44.39 -14.59 -35.72
C GLY A 30 -45.81 -15.13 -35.90
N GLU A 31 -46.47 -14.72 -36.99
CA GLU A 31 -47.78 -15.24 -37.40
C GLU A 31 -47.61 -16.52 -38.25
N GLY A 32 -47.66 -17.69 -37.62
CA GLY A 32 -47.64 -18.99 -38.29
C GLY A 32 -46.74 -20.04 -37.65
N ALA A 33 -46.54 -21.18 -38.32
CA ALA A 33 -45.63 -22.27 -37.92
C ALA A 33 -44.16 -21.94 -38.21
N GLY A 34 -43.75 -20.68 -37.97
CA GLY A 34 -42.42 -20.18 -38.29
C GLY A 34 -41.33 -20.78 -37.40
N GLU A 35 -40.93 -22.03 -37.68
CA GLU A 35 -39.84 -22.71 -37.00
C GLU A 35 -38.45 -22.18 -37.38
N LEU A 36 -38.33 -21.38 -38.45
CA LEU A 36 -37.05 -20.89 -38.97
C LEU A 36 -37.17 -19.42 -39.38
N VAL A 37 -36.30 -18.57 -38.83
CA VAL A 37 -36.20 -17.14 -39.16
C VAL A 37 -34.78 -16.79 -39.56
N SER A 38 -34.61 -15.84 -40.48
CA SER A 38 -33.30 -15.32 -40.88
C SER A 38 -33.10 -13.95 -40.25
N LEU A 39 -32.15 -13.83 -39.32
CA LEU A 39 -31.93 -12.60 -38.54
C LEU A 39 -30.61 -11.95 -38.94
N PRO A 40 -30.62 -10.71 -39.43
CA PRO A 40 -29.39 -9.95 -39.63
C PRO A 40 -28.87 -9.45 -38.28
N TRP A 41 -27.56 -9.43 -38.13
CA TRP A 41 -26.88 -9.07 -36.89
C TRP A 41 -25.57 -8.33 -37.17
N SER A 42 -25.13 -7.52 -36.22
CA SER A 42 -23.79 -6.97 -36.14
C SER A 42 -23.15 -7.33 -34.80
N LEU A 43 -21.89 -7.72 -34.85
CA LEU A 43 -21.04 -8.07 -33.72
C LEU A 43 -19.89 -7.06 -33.66
N VAL A 44 -19.79 -6.33 -32.56
CA VAL A 44 -18.67 -5.44 -32.28
C VAL A 44 -17.87 -6.04 -31.14
N VAL A 45 -16.56 -6.16 -31.34
CA VAL A 45 -15.61 -6.58 -30.29
C VAL A 45 -14.68 -5.40 -30.02
N SER A 46 -14.49 -5.04 -28.75
CA SER A 46 -13.67 -3.92 -28.29
C SER A 46 -12.72 -4.33 -27.17
N ASP A 47 -11.58 -3.65 -27.03
CA ASP A 47 -10.62 -3.82 -25.94
C ASP A 47 -10.77 -2.74 -24.85
N GLY A 48 -11.94 -2.11 -24.79
CA GLY A 48 -12.26 -0.98 -23.89
C GLY A 48 -12.32 0.34 -24.63
N GLU A 49 -11.21 0.77 -25.24
CA GLU A 49 -11.13 2.05 -25.95
C GLU A 49 -11.23 1.89 -27.47
N ASN A 50 -10.77 0.76 -28.02
CA ASN A 50 -10.72 0.54 -29.45
C ASN A 50 -11.66 -0.59 -29.88
N GLN A 51 -12.28 -0.39 -31.05
CA GLN A 51 -12.96 -1.46 -31.75
C GLN A 51 -11.92 -2.38 -32.38
N VAL A 52 -11.83 -3.61 -31.89
CA VAL A 52 -10.88 -4.64 -32.33
C VAL A 52 -11.41 -5.39 -33.54
N ALA A 53 -12.73 -5.59 -33.61
CA ALA A 53 -13.37 -6.21 -34.76
C ALA A 53 -14.82 -5.77 -34.91
N MET A 54 -15.30 -5.80 -36.15
CA MET A 54 -16.71 -5.71 -36.51
C MET A 54 -17.00 -6.83 -37.48
N ASP A 55 -18.10 -7.55 -37.26
CA ASP A 55 -18.62 -8.47 -38.25
C ASP A 55 -20.12 -8.25 -38.38
N GLU A 56 -20.63 -8.42 -39.59
CA GLU A 56 -22.06 -8.31 -39.89
C GLU A 56 -22.47 -9.52 -40.71
N GLY A 57 -23.63 -10.06 -40.39
CA GLY A 57 -24.07 -11.29 -41.04
C GLY A 57 -25.55 -11.53 -40.92
N GLN A 58 -25.94 -12.66 -41.47
CA GLN A 58 -27.31 -13.14 -41.39
C GLN A 58 -27.29 -14.60 -40.96
N SER A 59 -28.00 -14.90 -39.86
CA SER A 59 -28.05 -16.24 -39.29
C SER A 59 -29.45 -16.81 -39.37
N GLN A 60 -29.57 -18.05 -39.82
CA GLN A 60 -30.81 -18.80 -39.73
C GLN A 60 -30.98 -19.35 -38.31
N VAL A 61 -32.06 -18.98 -37.65
CA VAL A 61 -32.37 -19.39 -36.29
C VAL A 61 -33.59 -20.28 -36.31
N ARG A 62 -33.40 -21.51 -35.82
CA ARG A 62 -34.49 -22.47 -35.65
C ARG A 62 -35.10 -22.34 -34.26
N ALA A 63 -36.43 -22.31 -34.20
CA ALA A 63 -37.18 -22.36 -32.96
C ALA A 63 -36.90 -23.67 -32.25
N ARG A 64 -36.59 -23.58 -30.96
CA ARG A 64 -36.39 -24.71 -30.05
C ARG A 64 -37.52 -24.85 -29.06
N GLU A 65 -38.13 -23.72 -28.70
CA GLU A 65 -39.22 -23.64 -27.74
C GLU A 65 -40.22 -22.59 -28.21
N ARG A 66 -41.51 -22.82 -27.95
CA ARG A 66 -42.58 -21.86 -28.20
C ARG A 66 -43.29 -21.52 -26.87
N ARG A 67 -43.46 -20.24 -26.58
CA ARG A 67 -44.17 -19.71 -25.40
C ARG A 67 -45.23 -18.70 -25.86
N GLY A 68 -46.47 -19.17 -26.04
CA GLY A 68 -47.53 -18.36 -26.64
C GLY A 68 -47.20 -18.00 -28.09
N ASP A 69 -47.11 -16.70 -28.37
CA ASP A 69 -46.72 -16.19 -29.70
C ASP A 69 -45.20 -16.02 -29.87
N TRP A 70 -44.42 -16.32 -28.83
CA TRP A 70 -42.96 -16.23 -28.86
C TRP A 70 -42.32 -17.55 -29.24
N PHE A 71 -41.28 -17.47 -30.05
CA PHE A 71 -40.36 -18.54 -30.37
C PHE A 71 -39.00 -18.22 -29.76
N LEU A 72 -38.36 -19.20 -29.12
CA LEU A 72 -37.01 -19.08 -28.60
C LEU A 72 -36.08 -19.98 -29.39
N GLY A 73 -34.90 -19.46 -29.72
CA GLY A 73 -33.87 -20.17 -30.46
C GLY A 73 -32.47 -19.72 -30.05
N SER A 74 -31.47 -20.34 -30.66
CA SER A 74 -30.08 -19.93 -30.49
C SER A 74 -29.39 -19.85 -31.84
N MET A 75 -28.56 -18.84 -32.04
CA MET A 75 -27.68 -18.72 -33.19
C MET A 75 -26.22 -18.73 -32.77
N ASN A 76 -25.36 -19.20 -33.67
CA ASN A 76 -23.92 -19.13 -33.50
C ASN A 76 -23.41 -17.98 -34.37
N LEU A 77 -22.73 -17.03 -33.74
CA LEU A 77 -22.09 -15.89 -34.37
C LEU A 77 -20.61 -16.23 -34.52
N PRO A 78 -20.02 -16.16 -35.72
CA PRO A 78 -18.59 -16.37 -35.87
C PRO A 78 -17.83 -15.34 -35.03
N LEU A 79 -16.83 -15.79 -34.29
CA LEU A 79 -15.91 -14.90 -33.58
C LEU A 79 -14.66 -14.69 -34.45
N PRO A 80 -14.18 -13.44 -34.59
CA PRO A 80 -12.90 -13.18 -35.22
C PRO A 80 -11.77 -13.86 -34.43
N LYS A 81 -10.63 -14.09 -35.10
CA LYS A 81 -9.42 -14.53 -34.37
C LYS A 81 -8.94 -13.37 -33.50
N LEU A 82 -9.09 -13.54 -32.19
CA LEU A 82 -8.69 -12.55 -31.20
C LEU A 82 -7.41 -13.01 -30.48
N PRO A 83 -6.51 -12.07 -30.11
CA PRO A 83 -5.40 -12.38 -29.23
C PRO A 83 -5.90 -12.69 -27.81
N ALA A 84 -5.02 -13.19 -26.94
CA ALA A 84 -5.37 -13.41 -25.54
C ALA A 84 -5.72 -12.09 -24.85
N GLY A 85 -6.81 -12.04 -24.10
CA GLY A 85 -7.32 -10.84 -23.44
C GLY A 85 -8.79 -10.90 -23.04
N VAL A 86 -9.27 -9.78 -22.50
CA VAL A 86 -10.68 -9.52 -22.18
C VAL A 86 -11.20 -8.48 -23.17
N PHE A 87 -12.33 -8.77 -23.80
CA PHE A 87 -12.94 -7.91 -24.81
C PHE A 87 -14.38 -7.60 -24.45
N GLY A 88 -14.80 -6.35 -24.59
CA GLY A 88 -16.22 -5.99 -24.64
C GLY A 88 -16.82 -6.51 -25.93
N VAL A 89 -17.96 -7.19 -25.84
CA VAL A 89 -18.69 -7.67 -27.02
C VAL A 89 -20.08 -7.09 -27.01
N GLU A 90 -20.44 -6.47 -28.12
CA GLU A 90 -21.77 -5.97 -28.39
C GLU A 90 -22.38 -6.73 -29.57
N VAL A 91 -23.57 -7.27 -29.37
CA VAL A 91 -24.37 -7.91 -30.41
C VAL A 91 -25.63 -7.08 -30.62
N VAL A 92 -25.85 -6.64 -31.86
CA VAL A 92 -27.04 -5.90 -32.27
C VAL A 92 -27.78 -6.68 -33.34
N LEU A 93 -29.09 -6.85 -33.19
CA LEU A 93 -29.95 -7.43 -34.22
C LEU A 93 -30.51 -6.32 -35.10
N GLN A 94 -30.31 -6.43 -36.41
CA GLN A 94 -30.67 -5.39 -37.37
C GLN A 94 -32.05 -5.64 -37.99
N GLY A 95 -32.64 -4.60 -38.59
CA GLY A 95 -33.82 -4.74 -39.46
C GLY A 95 -35.13 -5.15 -38.77
N MET A 96 -35.23 -5.02 -37.44
CA MET A 96 -36.41 -5.43 -36.69
C MET A 96 -37.45 -4.30 -36.63
N SER A 97 -38.36 -4.29 -37.60
CA SER A 97 -39.47 -3.33 -37.67
C SER A 97 -40.60 -3.78 -36.73
N GLY A 98 -40.54 -3.39 -35.45
CA GLY A 98 -41.67 -3.66 -34.55
C GLY A 98 -41.42 -3.37 -33.08
N ASP A 99 -40.16 -3.44 -32.62
CA ASP A 99 -39.81 -3.06 -31.26
C ASP A 99 -39.34 -1.60 -31.20
N ARG A 100 -39.99 -0.79 -30.37
CA ARG A 100 -39.61 0.62 -30.14
C ARG A 100 -38.53 0.78 -29.06
N ALA A 101 -38.26 -0.27 -28.29
CA ALA A 101 -37.22 -0.26 -27.25
C ALA A 101 -35.90 -0.76 -27.84
N LEU A 102 -34.98 0.15 -28.14
CA LEU A 102 -33.67 -0.16 -28.73
C LEU A 102 -32.82 -1.09 -27.84
N GLU A 103 -33.03 -1.05 -26.51
CA GLU A 103 -32.40 -1.93 -25.52
C GLU A 103 -32.72 -3.42 -25.71
N ASN A 104 -33.81 -3.77 -26.41
CA ASN A 104 -34.14 -5.16 -26.72
C ASN A 104 -33.38 -5.70 -27.93
N GLN A 105 -32.79 -4.81 -28.73
CA GLN A 105 -32.09 -5.14 -29.98
C GLN A 105 -30.59 -5.28 -29.77
N LYS A 106 -30.06 -4.79 -28.64
CA LYS A 106 -28.65 -4.75 -28.29
C LYS A 106 -28.37 -5.54 -27.02
N ARG A 107 -27.25 -6.29 -27.00
CA ARG A 107 -26.64 -6.79 -25.76
C ARG A 107 -25.16 -6.61 -25.73
N GLU A 108 -24.69 -6.32 -24.53
CA GLU A 108 -23.28 -6.20 -24.20
C GLU A 108 -22.89 -7.35 -23.27
N GLY A 109 -21.64 -7.78 -23.39
CA GLY A 109 -21.03 -8.79 -22.52
C GLY A 109 -19.51 -8.70 -22.60
N LEU A 110 -18.83 -9.57 -21.85
CA LEU A 110 -17.38 -9.70 -21.88
C LEU A 110 -17.00 -11.05 -22.49
N LEU A 111 -16.11 -11.04 -23.49
CA LEU A 111 -15.51 -12.20 -24.11
C LEU A 111 -14.07 -12.35 -23.63
N ARG A 112 -13.69 -13.56 -23.22
CA ARG A 112 -12.35 -13.86 -22.71
C ARG A 112 -11.64 -14.83 -23.63
N VAL A 113 -10.39 -14.53 -23.97
CA VAL A 113 -9.57 -15.30 -24.91
C VAL A 113 -8.23 -15.63 -24.25
N GLY A 114 -7.82 -16.90 -24.27
CA GLY A 114 -6.54 -17.35 -23.70
C GLY A 114 -6.57 -17.70 -22.20
N SER A 115 -5.39 -18.02 -21.64
CA SER A 115 -5.20 -18.34 -20.22
C SER A 115 -5.39 -17.07 -19.36
N GLN A 116 -6.20 -17.17 -18.31
CA GLN A 116 -6.51 -16.03 -17.44
C GLN A 116 -5.25 -15.56 -16.72
N PRO A 117 -4.96 -14.24 -16.69
CA PRO A 117 -3.93 -13.74 -15.81
C PRO A 117 -4.36 -14.00 -14.37
N LEU A 118 -3.56 -14.77 -13.63
CA LEU A 118 -3.70 -14.97 -12.20
C LEU A 118 -3.04 -13.78 -11.48
N VAL A 119 -3.86 -13.08 -10.72
CA VAL A 119 -3.45 -12.05 -9.77
C VAL A 119 -3.41 -12.66 -8.38
N VAL A 120 -2.26 -12.61 -7.74
CA VAL A 120 -2.09 -13.04 -6.35
C VAL A 120 -2.08 -11.81 -5.47
N ILE A 121 -2.99 -11.72 -4.53
CA ILE A 121 -3.13 -10.62 -3.58
C ILE A 121 -2.67 -11.12 -2.22
N VAL A 122 -1.69 -10.44 -1.63
CA VAL A 122 -1.09 -10.78 -0.35
C VAL A 122 -1.43 -9.71 0.66
N ASP A 123 -1.97 -10.13 1.80
CA ASP A 123 -2.41 -9.27 2.91
C ASP A 123 -2.04 -9.95 4.23
N SER A 124 -1.55 -9.18 5.20
CA SER A 124 -1.29 -9.66 6.57
C SER A 124 -2.58 -9.96 7.34
N GLY A 125 -3.74 -9.53 6.80
CA GLY A 125 -5.04 -9.59 7.45
C GLY A 125 -5.37 -8.33 8.24
N ALA A 126 -4.41 -7.40 8.38
CA ALA A 126 -4.62 -6.09 9.01
C ALA A 126 -5.57 -5.20 8.18
N SER A 127 -5.69 -5.46 6.88
CA SER A 127 -6.46 -4.63 5.95
C SER A 127 -7.98 -4.84 6.00
N GLY A 128 -8.52 -5.54 7.01
CA GLY A 128 -9.96 -5.62 7.27
C GLY A 128 -10.81 -6.22 6.14
N GLY A 129 -10.26 -7.14 5.36
CA GLY A 129 -10.96 -7.78 4.23
C GLY A 129 -10.77 -7.08 2.87
N ALA A 130 -9.79 -6.19 2.77
CA ALA A 130 -9.45 -5.52 1.51
C ALA A 130 -9.04 -6.51 0.42
N ALA A 131 -8.28 -7.56 0.77
CA ALA A 131 -7.87 -8.60 -0.17
C ALA A 131 -9.07 -9.31 -0.81
N GLU A 132 -10.06 -9.76 -0.03
CA GLU A 132 -11.27 -10.41 -0.52
C GLU A 132 -12.15 -9.47 -1.33
N THR A 133 -12.15 -8.19 -0.98
CA THR A 133 -12.87 -7.17 -1.75
C THR A 133 -12.24 -6.97 -3.12
N LEU A 134 -10.90 -6.89 -3.18
CA LEU A 134 -10.16 -6.78 -4.42
C LEU A 134 -10.29 -8.04 -5.29
N VAL A 135 -10.24 -9.24 -4.68
CA VAL A 135 -10.52 -10.51 -5.38
C VAL A 135 -11.89 -10.46 -6.05
N ARG A 136 -12.95 -10.12 -5.31
CA ARG A 136 -14.31 -10.05 -5.86
C ARG A 136 -14.45 -9.02 -6.98
N GLY A 137 -13.79 -7.87 -6.85
CA GLY A 137 -13.76 -6.85 -7.89
C GLY A 137 -13.09 -7.36 -9.17
N LEU A 138 -11.89 -7.94 -9.04
CA LEU A 138 -11.14 -8.51 -10.16
C LEU A 138 -11.91 -9.65 -10.84
N GLU A 139 -12.49 -10.56 -10.06
CA GLU A 139 -13.30 -11.67 -10.58
C GLU A 139 -14.56 -11.17 -11.30
N GLY A 140 -15.19 -10.10 -10.81
CA GLY A 140 -16.30 -9.41 -11.47
C GLY A 140 -15.92 -8.82 -12.84
N HIS A 141 -14.67 -8.36 -13.00
CA HIS A 141 -14.10 -7.95 -14.29
C HIS A 141 -13.49 -9.10 -15.09
N GLY A 142 -13.48 -10.29 -14.51
CA GLY A 142 -13.05 -11.49 -15.17
C GLY A 142 -11.58 -11.84 -15.13
N ILE A 143 -10.89 -11.28 -14.16
CA ILE A 143 -9.51 -11.56 -13.84
C ILE A 143 -9.50 -12.63 -12.76
N LEU A 144 -8.67 -13.66 -12.91
CA LEU A 144 -8.53 -14.68 -11.88
C LEU A 144 -7.72 -14.08 -10.74
N ALA A 145 -8.28 -14.07 -9.53
CA ALA A 145 -7.61 -13.53 -8.36
C ALA A 145 -7.57 -14.54 -7.21
N LYS A 146 -6.50 -14.52 -6.42
CA LYS A 146 -6.36 -15.32 -5.20
C LYS A 146 -5.82 -14.45 -4.08
N ALA A 147 -6.55 -14.38 -2.97
CA ALA A 147 -6.03 -13.83 -1.72
C ALA A 147 -5.16 -14.89 -1.01
N SER A 148 -4.10 -14.44 -0.36
CA SER A 148 -3.21 -15.26 0.45
C SER A 148 -2.57 -14.44 1.56
N ASP A 149 -2.15 -15.09 2.62
CA ASP A 149 -1.22 -14.51 3.58
C ASP A 149 0.24 -14.55 3.05
N PRO A 150 1.17 -13.80 3.68
CA PRO A 150 2.59 -13.76 3.28
C PRO A 150 3.30 -15.13 3.32
N SER A 151 2.81 -16.11 4.08
CA SER A 151 3.41 -17.44 4.16
C SER A 151 2.90 -18.41 3.09
N GLY A 152 1.73 -18.13 2.48
CA GLY A 152 1.02 -19.05 1.60
C GLY A 152 1.02 -18.70 0.12
N PHE A 153 1.51 -17.52 -0.27
CA PHE A 153 1.33 -17.01 -1.64
C PHE A 153 2.29 -17.65 -2.66
N GLU A 154 3.41 -18.20 -2.20
CA GLU A 154 4.46 -18.77 -3.07
C GLU A 154 3.94 -19.87 -4.00
N ARG A 155 2.97 -20.67 -3.52
CA ARG A 155 2.36 -21.76 -4.30
C ARG A 155 1.60 -21.27 -5.55
N TRP A 156 1.24 -19.99 -5.58
CA TRP A 156 0.53 -19.36 -6.69
C TRP A 156 1.46 -18.58 -7.61
N LEU A 157 2.67 -18.23 -7.16
CA LEU A 157 3.57 -17.37 -7.90
C LEU A 157 3.97 -17.96 -9.26
N SER A 158 4.12 -19.28 -9.38
CA SER A 158 4.53 -19.94 -10.64
C SER A 158 3.59 -19.63 -11.79
N ASP A 159 2.29 -19.53 -11.49
CA ASP A 159 1.22 -19.32 -12.46
C ASP A 159 0.74 -17.87 -12.50
N ALA A 160 1.14 -17.06 -11.51
CA ALA A 160 0.78 -15.65 -11.41
C ALA A 160 1.47 -14.79 -12.48
N GLN A 161 0.76 -13.76 -12.95
CA GLN A 161 1.32 -12.69 -13.78
C GLN A 161 1.47 -11.40 -12.98
N VAL A 162 0.64 -11.22 -11.96
CA VAL A 162 0.64 -10.04 -11.10
C VAL A 162 0.65 -10.48 -9.64
N LEU A 163 1.55 -9.88 -8.87
CA LEU A 163 1.56 -9.93 -7.41
C LEU A 163 1.08 -8.56 -6.90
N VAL A 164 0.06 -8.53 -6.07
CA VAL A 164 -0.42 -7.35 -5.35
C VAL A 164 -0.14 -7.58 -3.86
N THR A 165 0.49 -6.62 -3.20
CA THR A 165 0.72 -6.66 -1.74
C THR A 165 -0.02 -5.51 -1.10
N LEU A 166 -0.75 -5.76 0.00
CA LEU A 166 -1.59 -4.80 0.71
C LEU A 166 -1.01 -4.51 2.10
N ASP A 167 -0.56 -3.28 2.32
CA ASP A 167 -0.01 -2.75 3.58
C ASP A 167 1.03 -3.66 4.23
N LEU A 168 1.89 -4.26 3.39
CA LEU A 168 2.97 -5.14 3.81
C LEU A 168 4.31 -4.43 3.69
N ALA A 169 5.11 -4.51 4.74
CA ALA A 169 6.50 -4.10 4.69
C ALA A 169 7.30 -5.06 3.78
N THR A 170 8.32 -4.51 3.11
CA THR A 170 9.11 -5.29 2.14
C THR A 170 9.90 -6.44 2.76
N ASP A 171 10.12 -6.42 4.09
CA ASP A 171 10.82 -7.46 4.84
C ASP A 171 9.89 -8.55 5.40
N GLU A 172 8.57 -8.39 5.27
CA GLU A 172 7.56 -9.42 5.54
C GLU A 172 7.39 -10.38 4.35
N LEU A 173 7.99 -10.05 3.21
CA LEU A 173 7.91 -10.84 1.99
C LEU A 173 9.18 -11.66 1.76
N PRO A 174 9.06 -12.91 1.28
CA PRO A 174 10.20 -13.76 0.97
C PRO A 174 10.92 -13.24 -0.28
N ALA A 175 12.04 -12.56 -0.05
CA ALA A 175 12.72 -11.75 -1.04
C ALA A 175 13.16 -12.48 -2.30
N ALA A 176 13.71 -13.69 -2.16
CA ALA A 176 14.20 -14.45 -3.31
C ALA A 176 13.06 -14.83 -4.27
N GLN A 177 11.87 -15.10 -3.73
CA GLN A 177 10.68 -15.51 -4.47
C GLN A 177 10.08 -14.32 -5.22
N VAL A 178 9.93 -13.18 -4.56
CA VAL A 178 9.43 -11.94 -5.18
C VAL A 178 10.43 -11.44 -6.23
N ALA A 179 11.74 -11.43 -5.91
CA ALA A 179 12.78 -11.07 -6.88
C ALA A 179 12.80 -12.00 -8.09
N GLY A 180 12.70 -13.31 -7.87
CA GLY A 180 12.61 -14.30 -8.94
C GLY A 180 11.33 -14.17 -9.77
N PHE A 181 10.23 -13.69 -9.19
CA PHE A 181 8.98 -13.38 -9.89
C PHE A 181 9.11 -12.15 -10.79
N VAL A 182 9.67 -11.07 -10.27
CA VAL A 182 9.91 -9.87 -11.07
C VAL A 182 10.93 -10.15 -12.18
N ALA A 183 12.00 -10.90 -11.88
CA ALA A 183 13.05 -11.22 -12.85
C ALA A 183 12.57 -12.08 -14.04
N ARG A 184 11.56 -12.93 -13.84
CA ARG A 184 10.95 -13.72 -14.94
C ARG A 184 9.87 -12.96 -15.73
N GLY A 185 9.64 -11.69 -15.42
CA GLY A 185 8.67 -10.82 -16.12
C GLY A 185 7.34 -10.63 -15.38
N GLY A 186 7.21 -11.11 -14.14
CA GLY A 186 6.05 -10.82 -13.30
C GLY A 186 5.96 -9.34 -12.91
N SER A 187 4.73 -8.84 -12.73
CA SER A 187 4.49 -7.46 -12.29
C SER A 187 4.15 -7.42 -10.80
N TRP A 188 4.84 -6.58 -10.03
CA TRP A 188 4.56 -6.39 -8.62
C TRP A 188 3.94 -5.00 -8.39
N LEU A 189 2.75 -5.00 -7.80
CA LEU A 189 2.02 -3.83 -7.35
C LEU A 189 2.02 -3.82 -5.82
N ALA A 190 2.71 -2.86 -5.21
CA ALA A 190 2.66 -2.64 -3.78
C ALA A 190 1.66 -1.52 -3.47
N LEU A 191 0.64 -1.83 -2.68
CA LEU A 191 -0.37 -0.91 -2.18
C LEU A 191 -0.23 -0.90 -0.66
N GLY A 192 -0.11 0.24 0.00
CA GLY A 192 0.05 0.28 1.45
C GLY A 192 -0.07 1.69 1.99
N GLU A 193 -0.36 1.79 3.28
CA GLU A 193 -0.37 3.03 4.04
C GLU A 193 0.93 3.08 4.88
N GLU A 194 0.84 3.33 6.19
CA GLU A 194 2.00 3.42 7.08
C GLU A 194 2.72 2.07 7.25
N GLY A 195 2.01 0.94 7.12
CA GLY A 195 2.58 -0.41 7.31
C GLY A 195 3.67 -0.77 6.31
N MET A 196 3.70 -0.13 5.13
CA MET A 196 4.74 -0.35 4.12
C MET A 196 6.07 0.36 4.42
N LEU A 197 6.06 1.39 5.29
CA LEU A 197 7.18 2.32 5.49
C LEU A 197 8.39 1.77 6.27
N PRO A 198 8.23 0.91 7.29
CA PRO A 198 9.36 0.36 8.04
C PRO A 198 10.34 -0.44 7.17
N GLY A 199 9.85 -1.08 6.09
CA GLY A 199 10.68 -1.80 5.12
C GLY A 199 11.26 -0.92 4.00
N TRP A 200 10.64 0.22 3.71
CA TRP A 200 10.98 1.09 2.58
C TRP A 200 12.00 2.19 2.93
N SER A 201 12.03 2.65 4.19
CA SER A 201 12.83 3.81 4.67
C SER A 201 14.31 3.53 4.96
N GLY A 202 14.80 2.30 4.72
CA GLY A 202 16.20 2.11 4.30
C GLY A 202 17.22 1.66 5.34
N ARG A 203 16.86 0.84 6.33
CA ARG A 203 17.84 0.10 7.15
C ARG A 203 17.59 -1.41 7.16
N SER A 204 17.88 -2.07 6.06
CA SER A 204 17.92 -3.54 5.96
C SER A 204 19.29 -4.14 6.36
N TRP A 205 20.06 -3.50 7.26
CA TRP A 205 21.43 -3.90 7.67
C TRP A 205 21.55 -5.32 8.24
N GLN A 206 20.44 -6.05 8.41
CA GLN A 206 20.43 -7.40 8.96
C GLN A 206 19.84 -8.47 8.04
N ARG A 207 19.37 -8.16 6.83
CA ARG A 207 18.80 -9.20 5.95
C ARG A 207 19.25 -9.08 4.51
N SER A 208 19.95 -10.12 4.05
CA SER A 208 20.13 -10.40 2.63
C SER A 208 18.76 -10.53 1.95
N GLY A 209 18.51 -9.77 0.88
CA GLY A 209 17.24 -9.83 0.12
C GLY A 209 16.37 -8.59 0.26
N ASP A 210 16.94 -7.38 0.19
CA ASP A 210 16.14 -6.16 0.26
C ASP A 210 15.26 -6.00 -1.00
N LEU A 211 13.93 -6.16 -0.83
CA LEU A 211 12.94 -5.94 -1.89
C LEU A 211 12.68 -4.46 -2.17
N SER A 212 13.12 -3.53 -1.30
CA SER A 212 13.04 -2.09 -1.56
C SER A 212 13.74 -1.73 -2.87
N ALA A 213 14.78 -2.50 -3.25
CA ALA A 213 15.50 -2.36 -4.51
C ALA A 213 14.60 -2.55 -5.76
N LEU A 214 13.54 -3.35 -5.62
CA LEU A 214 12.61 -3.69 -6.69
C LEU A 214 11.43 -2.71 -6.79
N LEU A 215 11.20 -1.87 -5.78
CA LEU A 215 10.17 -0.83 -5.86
C LEU A 215 10.54 0.21 -6.95
N PRO A 216 9.56 0.69 -7.73
CA PRO A 216 9.81 1.70 -8.78
C PRO A 216 10.12 3.07 -8.20
N LEU A 217 9.69 3.30 -6.96
CA LEU A 217 9.84 4.55 -6.23
C LEU A 217 10.90 4.39 -5.15
N ASP A 218 11.73 5.41 -5.01
CA ASP A 218 12.61 5.61 -3.86
C ASP A 218 11.92 6.61 -2.94
N VAL A 219 11.99 6.43 -1.62
CA VAL A 219 11.69 7.52 -0.69
C VAL A 219 12.68 8.64 -1.03
N ASP A 220 12.22 9.85 -1.31
CA ASP A 220 13.13 10.94 -1.64
C ASP A 220 13.89 11.34 -0.37
N PRO A 221 15.19 10.98 -0.25
CA PRO A 221 15.91 11.18 1.00
C PRO A 221 16.21 12.66 1.27
N GLY A 222 16.00 13.56 0.29
CA GLY A 222 16.17 15.01 0.45
C GLY A 222 14.89 15.77 0.76
N SER A 223 13.81 15.05 1.09
CA SER A 223 12.46 15.62 1.08
C SER A 223 11.83 15.80 2.47
N GLY A 224 12.48 15.29 3.52
CA GLY A 224 12.27 15.71 4.91
C GLY A 224 13.34 16.74 5.31
N PRO A 225 13.10 17.58 6.32
CA PRO A 225 14.17 18.43 6.85
C PRO A 225 15.29 17.52 7.39
N ASP A 226 16.55 17.81 7.06
CA ASP A 226 17.74 17.13 7.62
C ASP A 226 17.84 17.43 9.13
N ARG A 227 17.02 16.73 9.94
CA ARG A 227 16.96 16.90 11.39
C ARG A 227 17.53 15.67 12.06
N ASP A 228 18.48 15.88 12.97
CA ASP A 228 18.97 14.81 13.84
C ASP A 228 17.83 14.28 14.72
N VAL A 229 17.79 12.97 14.93
CA VAL A 229 16.78 12.32 15.77
C VAL A 229 17.41 11.98 17.12
N ILE A 230 16.81 12.48 18.19
CA ILE A 230 17.28 12.28 19.56
C ILE A 230 16.18 11.55 20.33
N LEU A 231 16.47 10.33 20.78
CA LEU A 231 15.61 9.60 21.71
C LEU A 231 16.07 9.91 23.14
N LEU A 232 15.30 10.73 23.85
CA LEU A 232 15.59 11.11 25.24
C LEU A 232 14.73 10.25 26.18
N VAL A 233 15.36 9.36 26.94
CA VAL A 233 14.64 8.39 27.79
C VAL A 233 14.85 8.67 29.27
N ASP A 234 13.75 8.67 30.00
CA ASP A 234 13.75 8.69 31.46
C ASP A 234 14.52 7.48 32.00
N GLY A 235 15.52 7.74 32.82
CA GLY A 235 16.39 6.76 33.45
C GLY A 235 16.08 6.54 34.92
N SER A 236 14.91 6.98 35.40
CA SER A 236 14.46 6.80 36.78
C SER A 236 14.23 5.32 37.13
N GLY A 237 14.05 5.05 38.43
CA GLY A 237 13.91 3.68 38.93
C GLY A 237 12.66 2.96 38.41
N SER A 238 11.60 3.68 38.01
CA SER A 238 10.40 3.08 37.42
C SER A 238 10.66 2.45 36.04
N MET A 239 11.75 2.83 35.39
CA MET A 239 12.14 2.31 34.09
C MET A 239 12.99 1.04 34.19
N GLU A 240 13.40 0.61 35.39
CA GLU A 240 14.20 -0.61 35.57
C GLU A 240 13.46 -1.89 35.15
N GLY A 241 14.19 -2.84 34.55
CA GLY A 241 13.68 -4.17 34.23
C GLY A 241 12.98 -4.24 32.88
N GLU A 242 11.70 -4.64 32.90
CA GLU A 242 10.90 -4.85 31.69
C GLU A 242 10.69 -3.56 30.88
N PRO A 243 10.35 -2.40 31.48
CA PRO A 243 10.20 -1.15 30.73
C PRO A 243 11.44 -0.76 29.93
N TRP A 244 12.63 -0.85 30.53
CA TRP A 244 13.88 -0.58 29.83
C TRP A 244 14.13 -1.57 28.69
N SER A 245 13.81 -2.85 28.90
CA SER A 245 13.97 -3.88 27.85
C SER A 245 13.07 -3.58 26.64
N GLN A 246 11.86 -3.07 26.88
CA GLN A 246 10.94 -2.64 25.82
C GLN A 246 11.41 -1.36 25.12
N VAL A 247 11.95 -0.37 25.85
CA VAL A 247 12.60 0.79 25.25
C VAL A 247 13.76 0.37 24.35
N GLN A 248 14.60 -0.56 24.80
CA GLN A 248 15.72 -1.07 24.00
C GLN A 248 15.23 -1.74 22.71
N ALA A 249 14.20 -2.58 22.79
CA ALA A 249 13.58 -3.22 21.63
C ALA A 249 12.97 -2.19 20.67
N ALA A 250 12.20 -1.24 21.19
CA ALA A 250 11.59 -0.17 20.40
C ALA A 250 12.64 0.75 19.75
N THR A 251 13.74 1.03 20.44
CA THR A 251 14.87 1.80 19.89
C THR A 251 15.50 1.08 18.70
N LEU A 252 15.68 -0.25 18.78
CA LEU A 252 16.21 -1.03 17.65
C LEU A 252 15.28 -1.01 16.45
N THR A 253 13.96 -1.06 16.68
CA THR A 253 12.95 -0.94 15.63
C THR A 253 12.98 0.46 15.02
N LEU A 254 12.85 1.50 15.84
CA LEU A 254 12.92 2.91 15.42
C LEU A 254 14.17 3.21 14.61
N LEU A 255 15.33 2.70 15.04
CA LEU A 255 16.58 2.89 14.35
C LEU A 255 16.48 2.44 12.89
N ARG A 256 15.69 1.41 12.58
CA ARG A 256 15.50 0.94 11.20
C ARG A 256 14.70 1.91 10.32
N SER A 257 13.86 2.72 10.95
CA SER A 257 12.99 3.70 10.28
C SER A 257 13.63 5.08 10.14
N VAL A 258 14.78 5.33 10.79
CA VAL A 258 15.53 6.59 10.68
C VAL A 258 16.14 6.76 9.28
N PRO A 259 15.84 7.87 8.58
CA PRO A 259 16.39 8.16 7.25
C PRO A 259 17.91 8.14 7.21
N ARG A 260 18.44 7.91 6.00
CA ARG A 260 19.88 7.97 5.73
C ARG A 260 20.39 9.40 5.94
N ARG A 261 21.63 9.55 6.43
CA ARG A 261 22.32 10.84 6.68
C ARG A 261 21.82 11.68 7.86
N VAL A 262 20.81 11.20 8.58
CA VAL A 262 20.33 11.81 9.83
C VAL A 262 21.12 11.23 11.01
N ALA A 263 21.64 12.02 11.95
CA ALA A 263 22.23 11.44 13.15
C ALA A 263 21.14 10.88 14.07
N PHE A 264 21.42 9.76 14.72
CA PHE A 264 20.55 9.16 15.73
C PHE A 264 21.28 9.09 17.08
N GLU A 265 20.72 9.74 18.08
CA GLU A 265 21.25 9.78 19.44
C GLU A 265 20.24 9.17 20.42
N VAL A 266 20.74 8.42 21.41
CA VAL A 266 19.94 7.97 22.56
C VAL A 266 20.61 8.45 23.83
N ASP A 267 19.88 9.30 24.54
CA ASP A 267 20.29 9.85 25.82
C ASP A 267 19.41 9.34 26.95
N LEU A 268 20.01 9.20 28.12
CA LEU A 268 19.28 8.96 29.35
C LEU A 268 19.30 10.20 30.20
N PHE A 269 18.22 10.44 30.95
CA PHE A 269 18.21 11.50 31.94
C PHE A 269 17.65 11.02 33.28
N THR A 270 18.07 11.67 34.35
CA THR A 270 17.49 11.50 35.68
C THR A 270 17.21 12.89 36.26
N HIS A 271 17.96 13.30 37.28
CA HIS A 271 17.99 14.66 37.81
C HIS A 271 18.79 15.62 36.89
N GLU A 272 19.46 15.07 35.88
CA GLU A 272 20.12 15.78 34.79
C GLU A 272 20.30 14.86 33.58
N LEU A 273 20.66 15.47 32.46
CA LEU A 273 21.05 14.77 31.25
C LEU A 273 22.36 14.02 31.48
N LEU A 274 22.39 12.74 31.15
CA LEU A 274 23.60 11.93 31.19
C LEU A 274 24.28 11.89 29.82
N ASP A 275 25.54 11.48 29.80
CA ASP A 275 26.24 11.24 28.54
C ASP A 275 25.49 10.23 27.67
N ALA A 276 25.46 10.50 26.36
CA ALA A 276 24.76 9.69 25.36
C ALA A 276 25.15 8.21 25.49
N LYS A 277 24.13 7.34 25.62
CA LYS A 277 24.33 5.89 25.68
C LYS A 277 24.52 5.30 24.29
N LEU A 278 24.03 5.99 23.26
CA LEU A 278 24.20 5.63 21.87
C LEU A 278 24.31 6.92 21.04
N ARG A 279 25.34 7.02 20.20
CA ARG A 279 25.43 8.04 19.17
C ARG A 279 25.84 7.36 17.88
N LEU A 280 24.99 7.46 16.87
CA LEU A 280 25.18 6.89 15.55
C LEU A 280 25.00 7.99 14.51
N GLU A 281 26.05 8.31 13.78
CA GLU A 281 25.87 9.00 12.50
C GLU A 281 25.43 7.95 11.48
N VAL A 282 24.25 8.14 10.88
CA VAL A 282 23.68 7.17 9.95
C VAL A 282 24.34 7.36 8.60
N ALA A 283 25.50 6.72 8.46
CA ALA A 283 26.33 6.84 7.28
C ALA A 283 25.61 6.29 6.03
N PRO A 284 25.90 6.84 4.83
CA PRO A 284 25.35 6.32 3.57
C PRO A 284 25.76 4.86 3.31
N GLU A 285 25.05 4.15 2.42
CA GLU A 285 25.32 2.72 2.08
C GLU A 285 26.77 2.41 1.67
N ASP A 286 27.50 3.42 1.19
CA ASP A 286 28.91 3.30 0.78
C ASP A 286 29.90 3.41 1.97
N ALA A 287 29.38 3.58 3.20
CA ALA A 287 30.17 3.57 4.42
C ALA A 287 30.80 2.18 4.59
N GLY A 288 32.12 2.11 4.49
CA GLY A 288 32.85 0.84 4.46
C GLY A 288 32.67 0.02 5.74
N ALA A 289 33.19 -1.21 5.74
CA ALA A 289 33.07 -2.18 6.83
C ALA A 289 33.48 -1.67 8.24
N LYS A 290 34.25 -0.57 8.34
CA LYS A 290 34.63 0.05 9.62
C LYS A 290 33.45 0.71 10.33
N ASP A 291 32.54 1.33 9.58
CA ASP A 291 31.40 2.07 10.15
C ASP A 291 30.31 1.10 10.63
N ALA A 292 30.13 -0.02 9.92
CA ALA A 292 29.29 -1.13 10.36
C ALA A 292 29.78 -1.74 11.70
N ALA A 293 31.08 -1.97 11.85
CA ALA A 293 31.65 -2.51 13.08
C ALA A 293 31.63 -1.51 14.26
N ALA A 294 31.71 -0.20 14.00
CA ALA A 294 31.52 0.83 15.02
C ALA A 294 30.06 0.86 15.49
N THR A 295 29.12 0.81 14.55
CA THR A 295 27.68 0.76 14.81
C THR A 295 27.30 -0.47 15.64
N GLU A 296 27.78 -1.66 15.25
CA GLU A 296 27.50 -2.90 15.99
C GLU A 296 28.02 -2.84 17.43
N ARG A 297 29.21 -2.28 17.65
CA ARG A 297 29.76 -2.09 19.00
C ARG A 297 28.92 -1.12 19.83
N ALA A 298 28.47 -0.02 19.24
CA ALA A 298 27.65 0.97 19.92
C ALA A 298 26.28 0.37 20.30
N LEU A 299 25.64 -0.37 19.39
CA LEU A 299 24.40 -1.10 19.66
C LEU A 299 24.56 -2.14 20.76
N ARG A 300 25.62 -2.95 20.71
CA ARG A 300 25.90 -3.95 21.76
C ARG A 300 26.08 -3.29 23.12
N THR A 301 26.78 -2.15 23.17
CA THR A 301 26.97 -1.36 24.39
C THR A 301 25.63 -0.88 24.94
N PHE A 302 24.79 -0.29 24.08
CA PHE A 302 23.44 0.15 24.43
C PHE A 302 22.57 -0.99 24.96
N LEU A 303 22.54 -2.13 24.28
CA LEU A 303 21.75 -3.31 24.69
C LEU A 303 22.21 -3.91 26.02
N SER A 304 23.50 -3.78 26.35
CA SER A 304 24.05 -4.21 27.64
C SER A 304 23.90 -3.18 28.76
N SER A 305 23.46 -1.96 28.45
CA SER A 305 23.38 -0.87 29.42
C SER A 305 22.19 -1.04 30.37
N ARG A 306 22.33 -0.49 31.58
CA ARG A 306 21.27 -0.41 32.58
C ARG A 306 20.80 1.02 32.72
N VAL A 307 19.54 1.20 33.08
CA VAL A 307 19.08 2.51 33.53
C VAL A 307 19.82 2.91 34.82
N PRO A 308 20.18 4.19 34.99
CA PRO A 308 20.92 4.66 36.16
C PRO A 308 20.14 4.60 37.48
N GLY A 309 18.81 4.77 37.41
CA GLY A 309 17.96 5.01 38.57
C GLY A 309 18.12 6.43 39.13
N GLY A 310 17.10 6.93 39.84
CA GLY A 310 17.17 8.23 40.52
C GLY A 310 15.90 9.06 40.41
N LYS A 311 16.00 10.32 40.86
CA LYS A 311 14.94 11.32 40.70
C LYS A 311 14.87 11.78 39.25
N THR A 312 13.69 12.24 38.82
CA THR A 312 13.44 12.75 37.48
C THR A 312 13.36 14.29 37.50
N ASN A 313 14.12 14.95 36.63
CA ASN A 313 14.00 16.37 36.30
C ASN A 313 13.99 16.53 34.77
N ILE A 314 12.78 16.61 34.22
CA ILE A 314 12.56 16.74 32.78
C ILE A 314 13.10 18.10 32.31
N MET A 315 12.80 19.17 33.05
CA MET A 315 13.13 20.55 32.66
C MET A 315 14.65 20.77 32.55
N LYS A 316 15.40 20.42 33.59
CA LYS A 316 16.88 20.57 33.61
C LYS A 316 17.52 19.71 32.53
N SER A 317 16.97 18.52 32.26
CA SER A 317 17.53 17.60 31.26
C SER A 317 17.30 18.09 29.84
N LEU A 318 16.11 18.59 29.51
CA LEU A 318 15.83 19.23 28.22
C LEU A 318 16.66 20.50 28.01
N MET A 319 16.81 21.33 29.05
CA MET A 319 17.68 22.52 28.99
C MET A 319 19.15 22.14 28.78
N GLY A 320 19.63 21.09 29.46
CA GLY A 320 20.98 20.57 29.24
C GLY A 320 21.17 19.96 27.85
N LEU A 321 20.13 19.37 27.27
CA LEU A 321 20.14 18.86 25.90
C LEU A 321 20.27 20.01 24.90
N LEU A 322 19.47 21.07 25.08
CA LEU A 322 19.55 22.29 24.28
C LEU A 322 20.94 22.93 24.36
N ASP A 323 21.52 23.04 25.56
CA ASP A 323 22.88 23.57 25.74
C ASP A 323 23.93 22.73 25.00
N ARG A 324 23.81 21.40 25.05
CA ARG A 324 24.73 20.49 24.37
C ARG A 324 24.57 20.53 22.86
N ARG A 325 23.37 20.79 22.36
CA ARG A 325 23.02 20.83 20.93
C ARG A 325 23.09 22.22 20.33
N ALA A 326 23.38 23.27 21.12
CA ALA A 326 23.43 24.65 20.65
C ALA A 326 24.24 24.79 19.36
N GLY A 327 23.59 25.26 18.28
CA GLY A 327 24.22 25.45 16.97
C GLY A 327 24.56 24.17 16.19
N SER A 328 24.06 23.00 16.60
CA SER A 328 24.25 21.71 15.90
C SER A 328 23.26 21.50 14.75
N GLY A 329 22.38 22.47 14.50
CA GLY A 329 21.35 22.40 13.47
C GLY A 329 20.04 21.76 13.95
N PRO A 330 19.03 21.69 13.06
CA PRO A 330 17.69 21.21 13.38
C PRO A 330 17.68 19.79 13.97
N SER A 331 16.75 19.52 14.90
CA SER A 331 16.59 18.19 15.48
C SER A 331 15.15 17.87 15.88
N LYS A 332 14.82 16.58 15.94
CA LYS A 332 13.58 16.07 16.52
C LYS A 332 13.91 15.21 17.73
N THR A 333 13.39 15.62 18.89
CA THR A 333 13.55 14.92 20.16
C THR A 333 12.27 14.15 20.49
N LEU A 334 12.39 12.84 20.66
CA LEU A 334 11.35 11.95 21.15
C LEU A 334 11.62 11.68 22.64
N LEU A 335 10.83 12.29 23.53
CA LEU A 335 10.97 12.14 24.97
C LEU A 335 10.08 11.00 25.48
N ILE A 336 10.67 10.00 26.14
CA ILE A 336 9.96 8.92 26.84
C ILE A 336 10.02 9.18 28.35
N THR A 337 8.88 9.39 29.00
CA THR A 337 8.81 9.67 30.45
C THR A 337 7.42 9.36 31.02
N ASP A 338 7.31 9.14 32.33
CA ASP A 338 6.01 9.06 33.02
C ASP A 338 5.43 10.44 33.40
N GLY A 339 6.17 11.52 33.13
CA GLY A 339 5.76 12.91 33.33
C GLY A 339 5.97 13.46 34.74
N TRP A 340 6.46 12.66 35.69
CA TRP A 340 6.63 13.13 37.07
C TRP A 340 7.98 13.84 37.27
N GLN A 341 7.96 15.14 37.59
CA GLN A 341 9.14 15.85 38.07
C GLN A 341 9.26 15.76 39.60
N ASN A 342 10.29 15.07 40.09
CA ASN A 342 10.41 14.66 41.49
C ASN A 342 11.62 15.28 42.22
N ASP A 343 12.25 16.30 41.65
CA ASP A 343 13.47 16.90 42.20
C ASP A 343 13.27 18.30 42.82
N GLY A 344 12.08 18.90 42.69
CA GLY A 344 11.76 20.22 43.24
C GLY A 344 12.42 21.40 42.52
N GLY A 345 12.97 21.17 41.31
CA GLY A 345 13.55 22.22 40.47
C GLY A 345 12.51 23.24 39.97
N SER A 346 12.98 24.41 39.54
CA SER A 346 12.15 25.43 38.92
C SER A 346 11.51 24.91 37.64
N TRP A 347 10.18 25.02 37.54
CA TRP A 347 9.42 24.66 36.35
C TRP A 347 9.13 25.92 35.53
N ASP A 348 9.82 26.09 34.41
CA ASP A 348 9.65 27.23 33.50
C ASP A 348 9.46 26.76 32.04
N PRO A 349 8.24 26.29 31.71
CA PRO A 349 7.92 25.75 30.39
C PRO A 349 7.90 26.81 29.28
N GLU A 350 7.72 28.09 29.62
CA GLU A 350 7.75 29.18 28.64
C GLU A 350 9.17 29.41 28.11
N SER A 351 10.15 29.50 29.01
CA SER A 351 11.56 29.61 28.62
C SER A 351 12.03 28.40 27.82
N LEU A 352 11.63 27.18 28.22
CA LEU A 352 11.98 25.97 27.45
C LEU A 352 11.41 26.01 26.03
N ARG A 353 10.14 26.36 25.86
CA ARG A 353 9.52 26.46 24.51
C ARG A 353 10.19 27.53 23.64
N ALA A 354 10.55 28.66 24.23
CA ALA A 354 11.30 29.70 23.51
C ALA A 354 12.65 29.17 23.02
N ARG A 355 13.37 28.42 23.85
CA ARG A 355 14.65 27.82 23.47
C ARG A 355 14.54 26.68 22.46
N LEU A 356 13.53 25.82 22.57
CA LEU A 356 13.25 24.79 21.56
C LEU A 356 13.05 25.43 20.18
N ALA A 357 12.33 26.55 20.11
CA ALA A 357 12.14 27.29 18.87
C ALA A 357 13.43 27.98 18.38
N GLU A 358 14.24 28.53 19.28
CA GLU A 358 15.54 29.16 18.95
C GLU A 358 16.53 28.16 18.32
N GLU A 359 16.57 26.93 18.82
CA GLU A 359 17.48 25.87 18.36
C GLU A 359 16.91 24.99 17.22
N ASP A 360 15.72 25.34 16.67
CA ASP A 360 14.94 24.50 15.73
C ASP A 360 14.85 23.03 16.19
N MET A 361 14.60 22.84 17.48
CA MET A 361 14.41 21.54 18.11
C MET A 361 12.93 21.26 18.31
N GLU A 362 12.44 20.26 17.60
CA GLU A 362 11.07 19.78 17.72
C GLU A 362 10.96 18.73 18.84
N LEU A 363 9.97 18.88 19.71
CA LEU A 363 9.71 17.94 20.81
C LEU A 363 8.41 17.16 20.58
N ALA A 364 8.50 15.84 20.66
CA ALA A 364 7.36 14.93 20.79
C ALA A 364 7.53 14.11 22.08
N ILE A 365 6.41 13.84 22.78
CA ILE A 365 6.44 13.16 24.07
C ILE A 365 5.64 11.87 23.98
N VAL A 366 6.26 10.77 24.41
CA VAL A 366 5.62 9.49 24.68
C VAL A 366 5.54 9.33 26.19
N ALA A 367 4.34 9.56 26.73
CA ALA A 367 4.04 9.41 28.13
C ALA A 367 3.81 7.95 28.49
N THR A 368 4.57 7.45 29.46
CA THR A 368 4.54 6.06 29.95
C THR A 368 3.85 6.00 31.32
N SER A 369 3.49 4.81 31.79
CA SER A 369 2.71 4.53 33.01
C SER A 369 1.19 4.54 32.85
N GLU A 370 0.50 3.94 33.83
CA GLU A 370 -0.98 3.93 33.91
C GLU A 370 -1.56 5.33 34.13
N ASN A 371 -0.84 6.20 34.84
CA ASN A 371 -1.28 7.53 35.24
C ASN A 371 -0.15 8.56 35.03
N PRO A 372 0.21 8.87 33.77
CA PRO A 372 1.21 9.87 33.50
C PRO A 372 0.71 11.26 33.93
N ASN A 373 1.63 12.11 34.37
CA ASN A 373 1.29 13.49 34.73
C ASN A 373 1.16 14.36 33.47
N LEU A 374 0.02 14.22 32.79
CA LEU A 374 -0.27 14.93 31.55
C LEU A 374 -0.39 16.44 31.75
N ASP A 375 -0.84 16.89 32.91
CA ASP A 375 -1.01 18.31 33.22
C ASP A 375 0.34 19.04 33.13
N ASP A 376 1.42 18.44 33.67
CA ASP A 376 2.76 19.01 33.55
C ASP A 376 3.29 18.90 32.11
N LEU A 377 3.11 17.75 31.45
CA LEU A 377 3.59 17.55 30.07
C LEU A 377 2.92 18.49 29.06
N GLU A 378 1.65 18.84 29.26
CA GLU A 378 0.91 19.80 28.41
C GLU A 378 1.43 21.23 28.50
N LEU A 379 2.14 21.57 29.57
CA LEU A 379 2.82 22.84 29.66
C LEU A 379 4.02 22.90 28.69
N LEU A 380 4.60 21.75 28.35
CA LEU A 380 5.75 21.65 27.43
C LEU A 380 5.31 21.69 25.97
N ILE A 381 4.31 20.90 25.61
CA ILE A 381 3.77 20.80 24.24
C ILE A 381 2.25 20.59 24.25
N PRO A 382 1.53 20.92 23.16
CA PRO A 382 0.09 20.68 23.08
C PRO A 382 -0.28 19.21 23.29
N ARG A 383 -1.40 18.94 23.97
CA ARG A 383 -1.86 17.58 24.35
C ARG A 383 -1.95 16.63 23.16
N GLU A 384 -2.36 17.11 21.99
CA GLU A 384 -2.46 16.33 20.76
C GLU A 384 -1.11 15.84 20.21
N ARG A 385 0.00 16.33 20.75
CA ARG A 385 1.37 15.88 20.44
C ARG A 385 1.96 14.95 21.50
N ILE A 386 1.19 14.63 22.54
CA ILE A 386 1.56 13.65 23.56
C ILE A 386 0.93 12.31 23.18
N ARG A 387 1.75 11.27 23.09
CA ARG A 387 1.32 9.88 22.85
C ARG A 387 1.33 9.12 24.17
N LEU A 388 0.36 8.23 24.35
CA LEU A 388 0.27 7.38 25.54
C LEU A 388 0.76 5.98 25.20
N ALA A 389 1.82 5.53 25.88
CA ALA A 389 2.36 4.18 25.81
C ALA A 389 2.33 3.57 27.22
N ARG A 390 1.11 3.28 27.72
CA ARG A 390 0.82 3.01 29.15
C ARG A 390 1.76 1.98 29.76
N ASP A 391 1.76 0.78 29.20
CA ASP A 391 2.59 -0.36 29.56
C ASP A 391 3.71 -0.59 28.56
N LEU A 392 4.00 0.44 27.74
CA LEU A 392 4.97 0.38 26.65
C LEU A 392 4.64 -0.65 25.55
N GLU A 393 3.45 -1.27 25.58
CA GLU A 393 2.92 -2.03 24.46
C GLU A 393 2.72 -1.08 23.27
N GLY A 394 3.21 -1.47 22.09
CA GLY A 394 3.14 -0.63 20.90
C GLY A 394 4.11 0.56 20.88
N LEU A 395 5.10 0.63 21.80
CA LEU A 395 6.04 1.76 21.85
C LEU A 395 6.81 1.94 20.53
N ALA A 396 7.20 0.84 19.89
CA ALA A 396 7.96 0.89 18.64
C ALA A 396 7.16 1.57 17.53
N GLU A 397 5.91 1.16 17.38
CA GLU A 397 4.95 1.66 16.41
C GLU A 397 4.64 3.15 16.66
N LEU A 398 4.52 3.56 17.93
CA LEU A 398 4.32 4.97 18.29
C LEU A 398 5.54 5.84 17.94
N LEU A 399 6.75 5.38 18.27
CA LEU A 399 7.98 6.11 17.96
C LEU A 399 8.19 6.21 16.45
N GLU A 400 7.92 5.12 15.71
CA GLU A 400 7.99 5.11 14.25
C GLU A 400 6.94 6.03 13.64
N ALA A 401 5.69 5.99 14.09
CA ALA A 401 4.64 6.89 13.62
C ALA A 401 4.99 8.36 13.87
N GLU A 402 5.60 8.70 15.01
CA GLU A 402 6.06 10.06 15.27
C GLU A 402 7.26 10.45 14.40
N LEU A 403 8.23 9.56 14.21
CA LEU A 403 9.38 9.82 13.34
C LEU A 403 8.96 9.98 11.87
N LEU A 404 8.10 9.09 11.39
CA LEU A 404 7.66 9.02 10.00
C LEU A 404 6.51 9.99 9.71
N GLY A 405 5.77 10.46 10.72
CA GLY A 405 4.64 11.38 10.55
C GLY A 405 5.01 12.68 9.83
N ASP A 406 6.27 13.11 9.90
CA ASP A 406 6.76 14.28 9.17
C ASP A 406 7.14 13.97 7.71
N LEU A 407 7.51 12.72 7.43
CA LEU A 407 7.77 12.19 6.08
C LEU A 407 6.47 11.88 5.34
N VAL A 408 5.41 11.57 6.09
CA VAL A 408 4.08 11.24 5.61
C VAL A 408 3.21 12.50 5.60
N ARG A 409 3.17 13.22 4.47
CA ARG A 409 2.14 14.27 4.28
C ARG A 409 0.82 13.60 3.91
N ARG A 410 -0.27 13.90 4.60
CA ARG A 410 -1.61 13.44 4.22
C ARG A 410 -2.09 14.16 2.96
N GLU A 411 -1.83 13.56 1.81
CA GLU A 411 -2.57 13.69 0.54
C GLU A 411 -2.19 12.47 -0.32
N ALA A 412 -2.60 12.34 -1.59
CA ALA A 412 -2.71 11.05 -2.29
C ALA A 412 -1.79 10.84 -3.51
N ASN A 413 -1.21 9.63 -3.73
CA ASN A 413 -1.11 8.89 -5.03
C ASN A 413 -0.23 7.61 -5.04
N MET A 414 -0.43 6.75 -6.04
CA MET A 414 0.03 5.34 -6.19
C MET A 414 0.99 5.16 -7.39
N ALA A 415 1.98 4.25 -7.33
CA ALA A 415 2.86 3.92 -8.46
C ALA A 415 2.97 2.42 -8.76
N VAL A 416 3.29 2.07 -10.02
CA VAL A 416 3.35 0.68 -10.53
C VAL A 416 4.67 0.42 -11.27
N ARG A 417 5.25 -0.77 -11.11
CA ARG A 417 6.40 -1.25 -11.92
C ARG A 417 6.00 -2.45 -12.79
N GLY A 418 6.15 -2.32 -14.11
CA GLY A 418 6.01 -3.42 -15.06
C GLY A 418 7.33 -3.75 -15.76
N ALA A 419 7.69 -5.03 -15.83
CA ALA A 419 8.83 -5.50 -16.62
C ALA A 419 8.37 -5.83 -18.06
N GLY A 420 8.32 -4.83 -18.95
CA GLY A 420 8.16 -5.07 -20.39
C GLY A 420 7.21 -4.13 -21.12
N ARG A 421 7.42 -3.97 -22.44
CA ARG A 421 6.66 -3.12 -23.37
C ARG A 421 5.19 -3.54 -23.60
N GLY A 422 4.63 -4.43 -22.79
CA GLY A 422 3.30 -5.03 -23.02
C GLY A 422 2.43 -5.23 -21.77
N ALA A 423 2.80 -4.67 -20.62
CA ALA A 423 2.10 -4.92 -19.34
C ALA A 423 1.29 -3.70 -18.83
N ALA A 424 0.97 -2.73 -19.70
CA ALA A 424 0.05 -1.64 -19.38
C ALA A 424 -1.41 -2.11 -19.49
N TRP A 425 -1.79 -3.13 -18.72
CA TRP A 425 -3.16 -3.63 -18.66
C TRP A 425 -4.02 -2.71 -17.83
N GLY A 426 -4.50 -1.58 -18.38
CA GLY A 426 -5.70 -0.87 -17.91
C GLY A 426 -5.87 -0.64 -16.40
N ILE A 427 -4.78 -0.62 -15.61
CA ILE A 427 -4.77 -0.54 -14.15
C ILE A 427 -5.56 0.69 -13.63
N PRO A 428 -5.60 1.85 -14.33
CA PRO A 428 -6.42 2.97 -13.89
C PRO A 428 -7.92 2.63 -13.72
N ASN A 429 -8.44 1.64 -14.45
CA ASN A 429 -9.86 1.25 -14.40
C ASN A 429 -10.18 0.20 -13.32
N LEU A 430 -9.17 -0.36 -12.64
CA LEU A 430 -9.34 -1.35 -11.57
C LEU A 430 -9.51 -0.71 -10.18
N ILE A 431 -9.31 0.59 -10.08
CA ILE A 431 -9.48 1.34 -8.84
C ILE A 431 -10.87 1.98 -8.91
N PRO A 432 -11.86 1.49 -8.15
CA PRO A 432 -13.21 2.04 -8.20
C PRO A 432 -13.15 3.54 -7.89
N ASN A 433 -13.84 4.32 -8.71
CA ASN A 433 -14.04 5.76 -8.59
C ASN A 433 -13.96 6.25 -7.12
N GLY A 434 -12.85 6.90 -6.78
CA GLY A 434 -12.60 7.74 -5.60
C GLY A 434 -13.20 7.28 -4.26
N GLY A 435 -12.36 6.93 -3.28
CA GLY A 435 -12.78 7.19 -1.90
C GLY A 435 -12.06 6.54 -0.73
N ALA A 436 -11.27 5.47 -0.88
CA ALA A 436 -10.84 4.72 0.32
C ALA A 436 -9.36 4.33 0.44
N PHE A 437 -8.59 4.32 -0.65
CA PHE A 437 -7.25 3.70 -0.66
C PHE A 437 -6.08 4.66 -0.52
N VAL A 438 -6.31 5.95 -0.29
CA VAL A 438 -5.22 6.90 -0.17
C VAL A 438 -5.44 7.86 0.98
N ARG A 439 -4.71 7.62 2.08
CA ARG A 439 -4.75 8.43 3.31
C ARG A 439 -3.44 9.17 3.60
N SER A 440 -2.34 8.74 2.99
CA SER A 440 -0.98 9.21 3.25
C SER A 440 -0.13 9.21 1.97
N LEU A 441 0.66 10.26 1.76
CA LEU A 441 1.67 10.38 0.70
C LEU A 441 3.04 10.40 1.36
N VAL A 442 3.91 9.53 0.90
CA VAL A 442 5.35 9.63 1.14
C VAL A 442 5.95 10.35 -0.04
N ARG A 443 6.82 11.32 0.21
CA ARG A 443 7.57 11.95 -0.86
C ARG A 443 8.49 10.92 -1.48
N THR A 444 8.23 10.63 -2.75
CA THR A 444 9.00 9.66 -3.50
C THR A 444 9.57 10.27 -4.75
N ARG A 445 10.60 9.62 -5.28
CA ARG A 445 11.15 9.92 -6.59
C ARG A 445 11.18 8.63 -7.41
N PRO A 446 10.82 8.68 -8.70
CA PRO A 446 10.96 7.53 -9.56
C PRO A 446 12.44 7.17 -9.71
N ARG A 447 12.77 5.88 -9.58
CA ARG A 447 14.12 5.38 -9.86
C ARG A 447 14.41 5.45 -11.36
N ALA A 448 15.69 5.47 -11.72
CA ALA A 448 16.11 5.46 -13.13
C ALA A 448 15.49 4.24 -13.86
N GLY A 449 14.76 4.51 -14.94
CA GLY A 449 14.06 3.49 -15.72
C GLY A 449 12.66 3.12 -15.22
N ALA A 450 12.18 3.71 -14.13
CA ALA A 450 10.77 3.62 -13.74
C ALA A 450 9.90 4.46 -14.70
N GLN A 451 8.74 3.92 -15.08
CA GLN A 451 7.72 4.67 -15.81
C GLN A 451 6.68 5.17 -14.82
N VAL A 452 6.48 6.48 -14.77
CA VAL A 452 5.44 7.10 -13.95
C VAL A 452 4.13 7.05 -14.73
N LEU A 453 3.15 6.29 -14.22
CA LEU A 453 1.82 6.17 -14.83
C LEU A 453 0.83 7.19 -14.28
N LEU A 454 1.07 7.67 -13.06
CA LEU A 454 0.28 8.68 -12.37
C LEU A 454 1.25 9.51 -11.51
N ALA A 455 1.13 10.83 -11.59
CA ALA A 455 1.88 11.78 -10.77
C ALA A 455 0.92 12.85 -10.26
N THR A 456 1.14 13.35 -9.05
CA THR A 456 0.45 14.55 -8.58
C THR A 456 0.87 15.77 -9.42
N GLU A 457 0.06 16.85 -9.42
CA GLU A 457 0.44 18.14 -10.04
C GLU A 457 1.76 18.72 -9.48
N ARG A 458 2.24 18.20 -8.35
CA ARG A 458 3.48 18.63 -7.68
C ARG A 458 4.69 17.74 -7.96
N GLY A 459 4.53 16.68 -8.78
CA GLY A 459 5.63 15.77 -9.14
C GLY A 459 5.97 14.73 -8.07
N GLU A 460 5.11 14.57 -7.06
CA GLU A 460 5.12 13.48 -6.06
C GLU A 460 4.38 12.25 -6.59
#